data_AF-A0AA38YPK3-F1
#
_entry.id   AF-A0AA38YPK3-F1
#
_cell.length_a   1.000
_cell.length_b   1.000
_cell.length_c   1.000
_cell.angle_alpha   90.00
_cell.angle_beta   90.00
_cell.angle_gamma   90.00
#
_symmetry.space_group_name_H-M   'P 1'
#
loop_
_entity.id
_entity.type
_entity.pdbx_description
1 polymer ?
#
loop_
_entity_poly.entity_id
_entity_poly.type
_entity_poly.pdbx_seq_one_letter_code
_entity_poly.pdbx_strand_id
1 'polypeptide(L)'
;MAQFSEQNKVKMQMSIFRKRLWEAAPDSLKDFPWKKAEDIVLQQLLLLGQKALKWSFITLFILSSVSDVIFCIYGNKELMIPFGLFVGCMMADFLKETSRKLFPNSEKTGLKQPLLGIGCFFVFVKFMSTFLTSQGQAFLLHVANGGLMQILWLWKGLLEGRDGQSGQNFFSGQETSDVTEANN
;
A
#
# COMPACT_ATOMS: atom_id res chain seq x y z
N MET A 1 -28.57 30.63 -5.46
CA MET A 1 -27.94 31.84 -4.86
C MET A 1 -27.77 31.75 -3.33
N ALA A 2 -28.67 31.10 -2.57
CA ALA A 2 -28.59 31.04 -1.09
C ALA A 2 -27.39 30.27 -0.48
N GLN A 3 -26.87 29.22 -1.14
CA GLN A 3 -25.67 28.52 -0.64
C GLN A 3 -24.39 29.38 -0.69
N PHE A 4 -24.32 30.32 -1.65
CA PHE A 4 -23.15 31.19 -1.81
C PHE A 4 -23.09 32.26 -0.71
N SER A 5 -24.24 32.76 -0.25
CA SER A 5 -24.32 33.71 0.87
C SER A 5 -23.98 33.05 2.22
N GLU A 6 -24.41 31.80 2.42
CA GLU A 6 -24.10 31.01 3.63
C GLU A 6 -22.59 30.71 3.73
N GLN A 7 -21.94 30.25 2.65
CA GLN A 7 -20.49 30.06 2.63
C GLN A 7 -19.72 31.35 2.92
N ASN A 8 -20.17 32.48 2.38
CA ASN A 8 -19.50 33.76 2.59
C ASN A 8 -19.59 34.21 4.04
N LYS A 9 -20.74 33.96 4.70
CA LYS A 9 -20.94 34.21 6.13
C LYS A 9 -20.04 33.33 7.00
N VAL A 10 -19.92 32.03 6.71
CA VAL A 10 -19.03 31.11 7.43
C VAL A 10 -17.56 31.52 7.27
N LYS A 11 -17.15 31.88 6.04
CA LYS A 11 -15.78 32.34 5.77
C LYS A 11 -15.45 33.64 6.51
N MET A 12 -16.41 34.56 6.59
CA MET A 12 -16.28 35.80 7.35
C MET A 12 -16.17 35.54 8.85
N GLN A 13 -17.02 34.68 9.42
CA GLN A 13 -16.93 34.31 10.85
C GLN A 13 -15.61 33.63 11.17
N MET A 14 -15.17 32.67 10.36
CA MET A 14 -13.87 31.99 10.52
C MET A 14 -12.71 32.98 10.51
N SER A 15 -12.77 34.02 9.65
CA SER A 15 -11.74 35.06 9.60
C SER A 15 -11.72 35.95 10.86
N ILE A 16 -12.88 36.22 11.46
CA ILE A 16 -13.01 36.99 12.71
C ILE A 16 -12.46 36.17 13.88
N PHE A 17 -12.86 34.88 14.00
CA PHE A 17 -12.33 33.98 15.02
C PHE A 17 -10.82 33.83 14.93
N ARG A 18 -10.28 33.67 13.72
CA ARG A 18 -8.82 33.58 13.51
C ARG A 18 -8.09 34.83 13.99
N LYS A 19 -8.62 36.03 13.72
CA LYS A 19 -8.03 37.29 14.18
C LYS A 19 -8.05 37.40 15.71
N ARG A 20 -9.19 37.09 16.34
CA ARG A 20 -9.32 37.10 17.81
C ARG A 20 -8.40 36.10 18.48
N LEU A 21 -8.26 34.91 17.91
CA LEU A 21 -7.36 33.87 18.42
C LEU A 21 -5.88 34.27 18.28
N TRP A 22 -5.54 34.99 17.20
CA TRP A 22 -4.19 35.52 16.97
C TRP A 22 -3.85 36.68 17.91
N GLU A 23 -4.81 37.54 18.23
CA GLU A 23 -4.67 38.63 19.20
C GLU A 23 -4.50 38.09 20.63
N ALA A 24 -5.25 37.05 20.99
CA ALA A 24 -5.19 36.41 22.31
C ALA A 24 -4.01 35.44 22.49
N ALA A 25 -3.27 35.13 21.42
CA ALA A 25 -2.14 34.21 21.48
C ALA A 25 -0.92 34.88 22.14
N PRO A 26 -0.23 34.20 23.07
CA PRO A 26 1.04 34.65 23.63
C PRO A 26 2.10 34.83 22.54
N ASP A 27 3.04 35.75 22.75
CA ASP A 27 4.02 36.16 21.72
C ASP A 27 4.92 35.00 21.28
N SER A 28 5.21 34.05 22.16
CA SER A 28 5.94 32.82 21.82
C SER A 28 5.25 31.94 20.76
N LEU A 29 3.92 32.02 20.60
CA LEU A 29 3.19 31.32 19.54
C LEU A 29 3.17 32.11 18.22
N LYS A 30 3.37 33.43 18.24
CA LYS A 30 3.46 34.25 17.03
C LYS A 30 4.82 34.10 16.35
N ASP A 31 5.88 33.97 17.14
CA ASP A 31 7.25 33.75 16.67
C ASP A 31 7.53 32.29 16.28
N PHE A 32 6.60 31.38 16.56
CA PHE A 32 6.75 29.96 16.24
C PHE A 32 6.73 29.75 14.72
N PRO A 33 7.65 28.94 14.16
CA PRO A 33 7.73 28.69 12.72
C PRO A 33 6.66 27.69 12.26
N TRP A 34 5.39 28.13 12.28
CA TRP A 34 4.21 27.31 11.95
C TRP A 34 4.33 26.55 10.63
N LYS A 35 4.93 27.17 9.61
CA LYS A 35 5.10 26.53 8.30
C LYS A 35 6.07 25.36 8.33
N LYS A 36 7.14 25.47 9.11
CA LYS A 36 8.12 24.39 9.27
C LYS A 36 7.55 23.27 10.16
N ALA A 37 6.82 23.63 11.21
CA ALA A 37 6.18 22.65 12.08
C ALA A 37 5.06 21.88 11.35
N GLU A 38 4.25 22.57 10.55
CA GLU A 38 3.22 21.98 9.69
C GLU A 38 3.83 20.91 8.76
N ASP A 39 4.89 21.26 8.05
CA ASP A 39 5.57 20.35 7.12
C ASP A 39 6.13 19.10 7.82
N ILE A 40 6.80 19.28 8.96
CA ILE A 40 7.34 18.18 9.76
C ILE A 40 6.23 17.26 10.28
N VAL A 41 5.13 17.82 10.80
CA VAL A 41 4.01 17.05 11.31
C VAL A 41 3.31 16.29 10.18
N LEU A 42 3.11 16.92 9.03
CA LEU A 42 2.53 16.27 7.85
C LEU A 42 3.41 15.13 7.35
N GLN A 43 4.72 15.33 7.30
CA GLN A 43 5.67 14.31 6.89
C GLN A 43 5.67 13.13 7.86
N GLN A 44 5.68 13.38 9.17
CA GLN A 44 5.59 12.34 10.20
C GLN A 44 4.25 11.60 10.14
N LEU A 45 3.15 12.32 9.95
CA LEU A 45 1.82 11.73 9.84
C LEU A 45 1.69 10.86 8.58
N LEU A 46 2.27 11.28 7.45
CA LEU A 46 2.31 10.47 6.24
C LEU A 46 3.14 9.20 6.43
N LEU A 47 4.32 9.30 7.05
CA LEU A 47 5.16 8.13 7.32
C LEU A 47 4.50 7.15 8.29
N LEU A 48 3.94 7.67 9.39
CA LEU A 48 3.26 6.87 10.39
C LEU A 48 1.95 6.28 9.84
N GLY A 49 1.19 7.08 9.10
CA GLY A 49 -0.02 6.67 8.41
C GLY A 49 0.24 5.58 7.39
N GLN A 50 1.29 5.71 6.57
CA GLN A 50 1.68 4.66 5.63
C GLN A 50 2.05 3.35 6.34
N LYS A 51 2.80 3.44 7.45
CA LYS A 51 3.16 2.27 8.26
C LYS A 51 1.91 1.64 8.89
N ALA A 52 1.07 2.45 9.53
CA ALA A 52 -0.16 1.99 10.17
C ALA A 52 -1.14 1.36 9.17
N LEU A 53 -1.35 1.99 8.01
CA LEU A 53 -2.17 1.44 6.94
C LEU A 53 -1.61 0.11 6.45
N LYS A 54 -0.31 0.01 6.21
CA LYS A 54 0.32 -1.26 5.80
C LYS A 54 0.07 -2.39 6.80
N TRP A 55 0.28 -2.13 8.09
CA TRP A 55 0.02 -3.12 9.15
C TRP A 55 -1.47 -3.40 9.36
N SER A 56 -2.33 -2.41 9.18
CA SER A 56 -3.78 -2.59 9.23
C SER A 56 -4.24 -3.52 8.10
N PHE A 57 -3.82 -3.26 6.86
CA PHE A 57 -4.14 -4.10 5.72
C PHE A 57 -3.64 -5.54 5.88
N ILE A 58 -2.41 -5.75 6.38
CA ILE A 58 -1.89 -7.11 6.57
C ILE A 58 -2.71 -7.85 7.63
N THR A 59 -3.05 -7.18 8.73
CA THR A 59 -3.80 -7.77 9.84
C THR A 59 -5.22 -8.12 9.40
N LEU A 60 -5.90 -7.17 8.73
CA LEU A 60 -7.24 -7.38 8.18
C LEU A 60 -7.25 -8.50 7.14
N PHE A 61 -6.24 -8.58 6.29
CA PHE A 61 -6.13 -9.64 5.30
C PHE A 61 -6.01 -11.02 5.95
N ILE A 62 -5.11 -11.17 6.94
CA ILE A 62 -4.93 -12.43 7.67
C ILE A 62 -6.22 -12.82 8.38
N LEU A 63 -6.81 -11.89 9.15
CA LEU A 63 -8.03 -12.15 9.91
C LEU A 63 -9.19 -12.54 8.99
N SER A 64 -9.35 -11.82 7.88
CA SER A 64 -10.37 -12.15 6.88
C SER A 64 -10.11 -13.51 6.24
N SER A 65 -8.88 -13.81 5.80
CA SER A 65 -8.56 -15.11 5.19
C SER A 65 -8.83 -16.28 6.13
N VAL A 66 -8.48 -16.15 7.41
CA VAL A 66 -8.77 -17.16 8.44
C VAL A 66 -10.28 -17.31 8.63
N SER A 67 -11.02 -16.21 8.71
CA SER A 67 -12.47 -16.24 8.83
C SER A 67 -13.13 -16.95 7.63
N ASP A 68 -12.64 -16.69 6.42
CA ASP A 68 -13.16 -17.29 5.19
C ASP A 68 -12.97 -18.82 5.20
N VAL A 69 -11.80 -19.29 5.65
CA VAL A 69 -11.46 -20.72 5.79
C VAL A 69 -12.37 -21.38 6.82
N ILE A 70 -12.52 -20.79 8.01
CA ILE A 70 -13.37 -21.33 9.08
C ILE A 70 -14.82 -21.43 8.59
N PHE A 71 -15.32 -20.39 7.90
CA PHE A 71 -16.67 -20.39 7.36
C PHE A 71 -16.88 -21.50 6.31
N CYS A 72 -15.89 -21.76 5.46
CA CYS A 72 -15.95 -22.81 4.46
C CYS A 72 -15.91 -24.22 5.09
N ILE A 73 -15.13 -24.42 6.17
CA ILE A 73 -15.11 -25.66 6.94
C ILE A 73 -16.47 -25.92 7.59
N TYR A 74 -17.05 -24.91 8.25
CA TYR A 74 -18.39 -25.01 8.85
C TYR A 74 -19.46 -25.36 7.81
N GLY A 75 -19.32 -24.86 6.58
CA GLY A 75 -20.23 -25.12 5.47
C GLY A 75 -20.01 -26.44 4.72
N ASN A 76 -19.11 -27.33 5.16
CA ASN A 76 -18.69 -28.54 4.44
C ASN A 76 -18.20 -28.27 3.00
N LYS A 77 -17.60 -27.09 2.76
CA LYS A 77 -17.08 -26.65 1.46
C LYS A 77 -15.56 -26.61 1.47
N GLU A 78 -14.93 -27.62 2.07
CA GLU A 78 -13.47 -27.66 2.26
C GLU A 78 -12.72 -27.70 0.94
N LEU A 79 -13.24 -28.40 -0.08
CA LEU A 79 -12.65 -28.50 -1.42
C LEU A 79 -12.60 -27.16 -2.18
N MET A 80 -13.48 -26.20 -1.83
CA MET A 80 -13.44 -24.86 -2.42
C MET A 80 -12.20 -24.08 -1.99
N ILE A 81 -11.61 -24.41 -0.84
CA ILE A 81 -10.45 -23.71 -0.30
C ILE A 81 -9.20 -23.97 -1.15
N PRO A 82 -8.69 -25.22 -1.31
CA PRO A 82 -7.50 -25.48 -2.10
C PRO A 82 -7.73 -25.16 -3.58
N PHE A 83 -8.95 -25.41 -4.09
CA PHE A 83 -9.28 -25.11 -5.48
C PHE A 83 -9.30 -23.60 -5.75
N GLY A 84 -9.95 -22.82 -4.89
CA GLY A 84 -9.97 -21.36 -5.00
C GLY A 84 -8.57 -20.77 -4.88
N LEU A 85 -7.78 -21.20 -3.88
CA LEU A 85 -6.40 -20.76 -3.71
C LEU A 85 -5.55 -21.06 -4.95
N PHE A 86 -5.65 -22.27 -5.50
CA PHE A 86 -4.91 -22.69 -6.69
C PHE A 86 -5.24 -21.82 -7.91
N VAL A 87 -6.54 -21.62 -8.18
CA VAL A 87 -7.00 -20.74 -9.27
C VAL A 87 -6.51 -19.31 -9.07
N GLY A 88 -6.53 -18.81 -7.83
CA GLY A 88 -5.99 -17.51 -7.46
C GLY A 88 -4.51 -17.34 -7.80
N CYS A 89 -3.69 -18.32 -7.43
CA CYS A 89 -2.26 -18.32 -7.73
C CYS A 89 -2.00 -18.34 -9.24
N MET A 90 -2.66 -19.25 -9.98
CA MET A 90 -2.53 -19.33 -11.44
C MET A 90 -2.93 -18.02 -12.12
N MET A 91 -4.04 -17.40 -11.67
CA MET A 91 -4.51 -16.14 -12.22
C MET A 91 -3.51 -15.01 -11.95
N ALA A 92 -2.93 -14.94 -10.75
CA ALA A 92 -1.91 -13.94 -10.43
C ALA A 92 -0.65 -14.09 -11.30
N ASP A 93 -0.18 -15.31 -11.54
CA ASP A 93 0.95 -15.57 -12.45
C ASP A 93 0.62 -15.20 -13.90
N PHE A 94 -0.61 -15.49 -14.34
CA PHE A 94 -1.08 -15.11 -15.67
C PHE A 94 -1.16 -13.59 -15.84
N LEU A 95 -1.71 -12.86 -14.86
CA LEU A 95 -1.74 -11.40 -14.86
C LEU A 95 -0.34 -10.81 -14.82
N LYS A 96 0.57 -11.39 -14.04
CA LYS A 96 1.97 -10.99 -13.98
C LYS A 96 2.63 -11.11 -15.35
N GLU A 97 2.53 -12.28 -15.99
CA GLU A 97 3.13 -12.51 -17.31
C GLU A 97 2.51 -11.60 -18.38
N THR A 98 1.19 -11.42 -18.33
CA THR A 98 0.47 -10.50 -19.23
C THR A 98 0.92 -9.05 -19.02
N SER A 99 1.06 -8.61 -17.77
CA SER A 99 1.54 -7.26 -17.46
C SER A 99 2.96 -7.02 -17.96
N ARG A 100 3.83 -8.03 -17.92
CA ARG A 100 5.20 -7.95 -18.42
C ARG A 100 5.21 -7.80 -19.95
N LYS A 101 4.33 -8.52 -20.65
CA LYS A 101 4.18 -8.40 -22.11
C LYS A 101 3.60 -7.05 -22.54
N LEU A 102 2.62 -6.53 -21.81
CA LEU A 102 1.96 -5.26 -22.13
C LEU A 102 2.81 -4.03 -21.76
N PHE A 103 3.60 -4.12 -20.69
CA PHE A 103 4.44 -3.02 -20.20
C PHE A 103 5.92 -3.41 -20.11
N PRO A 104 6.58 -3.65 -21.27
CA PRO A 104 8.01 -3.99 -21.30
C PRO A 104 8.89 -2.86 -20.73
N ASN A 105 8.42 -1.61 -20.82
CA ASN A 105 9.15 -0.43 -20.31
C ASN A 105 9.16 -0.32 -18.76
N SER A 106 8.38 -1.15 -18.05
CA SER A 106 8.35 -1.15 -16.56
C SER A 106 9.60 -1.74 -15.92
N GLU A 107 10.46 -2.41 -16.71
CA GLU A 107 11.74 -2.94 -16.26
C GLU A 107 12.65 -1.82 -15.69
N LYS A 108 12.51 -0.60 -16.21
CA LYS A 108 13.27 0.59 -15.77
C LYS A 108 12.77 1.18 -14.45
N THR A 109 11.48 1.02 -14.15
CA THR A 109 10.84 1.54 -12.91
C THR A 109 10.80 0.48 -11.80
N GLY A 110 11.23 -0.75 -12.11
CA GLY A 110 11.22 -1.89 -11.22
C GLY A 110 9.84 -2.56 -11.17
N LEU A 111 9.85 -3.89 -11.03
CA LEU A 111 8.67 -4.78 -11.01
C LEU A 111 7.60 -4.44 -9.95
N LYS A 112 7.81 -3.43 -9.09
CA LYS A 112 6.93 -3.04 -7.99
C LYS A 112 5.59 -2.47 -8.46
N GLN A 113 5.60 -1.65 -9.51
CA GLN A 113 4.41 -0.96 -9.98
C GLN A 113 3.36 -1.91 -10.62
N PRO A 114 3.73 -2.84 -11.53
CA PRO A 114 2.76 -3.81 -12.05
C PRO A 114 2.27 -4.78 -10.97
N LEU A 115 3.15 -5.24 -10.06
CA LEU A 115 2.74 -6.09 -8.94
C LEU A 115 1.73 -5.39 -8.02
N LEU A 116 1.92 -4.09 -7.76
CA LEU A 116 0.99 -3.30 -6.97
C LEU A 116 -0.39 -3.19 -7.65
N GLY A 117 -0.41 -2.98 -8.98
CA GLY A 117 -1.66 -2.94 -9.74
C GLY A 117 -2.44 -4.25 -9.68
N ILE A 118 -1.75 -5.38 -9.84
CA ILE A 118 -2.34 -6.72 -9.72
C ILE A 118 -2.83 -6.96 -8.28
N GLY A 119 -2.07 -6.51 -7.27
CA GLY A 119 -2.49 -6.58 -5.87
C GLY A 119 -3.79 -5.81 -5.60
N CYS A 120 -3.87 -4.57 -6.08
CA CYS A 120 -5.08 -3.76 -5.99
C CYS A 120 -6.29 -4.43 -6.68
N PHE A 121 -6.08 -5.08 -7.83
CA PHE A 121 -7.13 -5.82 -8.51
C PHE A 121 -7.70 -6.95 -7.62
N PHE A 122 -6.86 -7.75 -6.98
CA PHE A 122 -7.37 -8.81 -6.10
C PHE A 122 -8.01 -8.28 -4.81
N VAL A 123 -7.54 -7.18 -4.24
CA VAL A 123 -8.23 -6.50 -3.13
C VAL A 123 -9.62 -6.04 -3.58
N PHE A 124 -9.73 -5.50 -4.80
CA PHE A 124 -11.01 -5.09 -5.36
C PHE A 124 -11.94 -6.28 -5.63
N VAL A 125 -11.42 -7.40 -6.15
CA VAL A 125 -12.18 -8.65 -6.31
C VAL A 125 -12.68 -9.16 -4.96
N LYS A 126 -11.84 -9.11 -3.92
CA LYS A 126 -12.21 -9.48 -2.56
C LYS A 126 -13.31 -8.57 -2.02
N PHE A 127 -13.16 -7.25 -2.17
CA PHE A 127 -14.16 -6.27 -1.77
C PHE A 127 -15.49 -6.50 -2.49
N MET A 128 -15.48 -6.63 -3.82
CA MET A 128 -16.67 -6.91 -4.62
C MET A 128 -17.33 -8.22 -4.24
N SER A 129 -16.55 -9.28 -3.98
CA SER A 129 -17.11 -10.57 -3.55
C SER A 129 -17.89 -10.45 -2.24
N THR A 130 -17.47 -9.59 -1.31
CA THR A 130 -18.23 -9.33 -0.08
C THR A 130 -19.59 -8.68 -0.33
N PHE A 131 -19.77 -7.95 -1.44
CA PHE A 131 -21.08 -7.40 -1.83
C PHE A 131 -21.98 -8.40 -2.55
N LEU A 132 -21.47 -9.56 -2.97
CA LEU A 132 -22.25 -10.59 -3.66
C LEU A 132 -22.83 -11.59 -2.65
N THR A 133 -24.14 -11.79 -2.67
CA THR A 133 -24.86 -12.71 -1.76
C THR A 133 -25.01 -14.14 -2.32
N SER A 134 -24.10 -14.59 -3.20
CA SER A 134 -24.25 -15.85 -3.93
C SER A 134 -23.24 -16.92 -3.49
N GLN A 135 -23.53 -18.19 -3.76
CA GLN A 135 -22.62 -19.32 -3.47
C GLN A 135 -21.24 -19.18 -4.16
N GLY A 136 -21.14 -18.39 -5.23
CA GLY A 136 -19.88 -18.04 -5.88
C GLY A 136 -18.98 -17.12 -5.05
N GLN A 137 -19.51 -16.48 -4.01
CA GLN A 137 -18.78 -15.62 -3.08
C GLN A 137 -17.62 -16.36 -2.42
N ALA A 138 -17.87 -17.53 -1.84
CA ALA A 138 -16.84 -18.31 -1.14
C ALA A 138 -15.68 -18.68 -2.08
N PHE A 139 -16.00 -19.06 -3.32
CA PHE A 139 -14.98 -19.36 -4.33
C PHE A 139 -14.15 -18.13 -4.69
N LEU A 140 -14.80 -17.01 -5.03
CA LEU A 140 -14.10 -15.77 -5.41
C LEU A 140 -13.23 -15.22 -4.27
N LEU A 141 -13.65 -15.41 -3.03
CA LEU A 141 -12.91 -15.00 -1.84
C LEU A 141 -11.61 -15.81 -1.69
N HIS A 142 -11.66 -17.13 -1.90
CA HIS A 142 -10.47 -17.98 -1.92
C HIS A 142 -9.57 -17.72 -3.13
N VAL A 143 -10.15 -17.44 -4.30
CA VAL A 143 -9.39 -16.99 -5.50
C VAL A 143 -8.64 -15.69 -5.21
N ALA A 144 -9.28 -14.73 -4.55
CA ALA A 144 -8.62 -13.50 -4.16
C ALA A 144 -7.51 -13.72 -3.12
N ASN A 145 -7.74 -14.60 -2.14
CA ASN A 145 -6.72 -14.96 -1.14
C ASN A 145 -5.50 -15.61 -1.79
N GLY A 146 -5.71 -16.53 -2.74
CA GLY A 146 -4.62 -17.19 -3.48
C GLY A 146 -3.81 -16.20 -4.33
N GLY A 147 -4.51 -15.31 -5.05
CA GLY A 147 -3.85 -14.27 -5.84
C GLY A 147 -3.03 -13.29 -4.99
N LEU A 148 -3.56 -12.85 -3.86
CA LEU A 148 -2.86 -11.97 -2.91
C LEU A 148 -1.64 -12.67 -2.29
N MET A 149 -1.76 -13.96 -1.95
CA MET A 149 -0.63 -14.76 -1.45
C MET A 149 0.49 -14.85 -2.48
N GLN A 150 0.16 -15.13 -3.74
CA GLN A 150 1.15 -15.19 -4.83
C GLN A 150 1.86 -13.85 -5.03
N ILE A 151 1.13 -12.74 -4.96
CA ILE A 151 1.71 -11.40 -5.11
C ILE A 151 2.61 -11.05 -3.93
N LEU A 152 2.21 -11.37 -2.71
CA LEU A 152 3.03 -11.21 -1.50
C LEU A 152 4.32 -12.02 -1.61
N TRP A 153 4.25 -13.26 -2.12
CA TRP A 153 5.42 -14.10 -2.33
C TRP A 153 6.39 -13.49 -3.36
N LEU A 154 5.86 -13.03 -4.50
CA LEU A 154 6.65 -12.35 -5.53
C LEU A 154 7.27 -11.05 -5.03
N TRP A 155 6.55 -10.29 -4.21
CA TRP A 155 7.05 -9.06 -3.60
C TRP A 155 8.17 -9.35 -2.62
N LYS A 156 8.04 -10.39 -1.79
CA LYS A 156 9.07 -10.82 -0.85
C LYS A 156 10.37 -11.18 -1.59
N GLY A 157 10.29 -12.01 -2.63
CA GLY A 157 11.47 -12.37 -3.43
C GLY A 157 12.15 -11.16 -4.10
N LEU A 158 11.37 -10.17 -4.53
CA LEU A 158 11.91 -8.91 -5.05
C LEU A 158 12.63 -8.07 -3.98
N LEU A 159 12.14 -8.10 -2.74
CA LEU A 159 12.76 -7.38 -1.61
C LEU A 159 14.09 -8.03 -1.21
N GLU A 160 14.11 -9.36 -1.09
CA GLU A 160 15.32 -10.14 -0.77
C GLU A 160 16.42 -9.96 -1.84
N GLY A 161 16.06 -9.92 -3.13
CA GLY A 161 17.01 -9.64 -4.20
C GLY A 161 17.61 -8.23 -4.18
N ARG A 162 16.91 -7.25 -3.60
CA ARG A 162 17.39 -5.85 -3.50
C ARG A 162 18.41 -5.67 -2.37
N ASP A 163 18.26 -6.40 -1.27
CA ASP A 163 19.19 -6.36 -0.15
C ASP A 163 20.53 -7.04 -0.51
N GLY A 164 20.51 -8.07 -1.36
CA GLY A 164 21.73 -8.69 -1.89
C GLY A 164 22.54 -7.79 -2.86
N GLN A 165 21.86 -6.95 -3.64
CA GLN A 165 22.51 -6.07 -4.62
C GLN A 165 23.13 -4.81 -3.97
N SER A 166 22.59 -4.35 -2.83
CA SER A 166 23.18 -3.23 -2.08
C SER A 166 24.50 -3.61 -1.40
N GLY A 167 24.70 -4.88 -1.05
CA GLY A 167 25.96 -5.39 -0.51
C GLY A 167 27.07 -5.51 -1.57
N GLN A 168 26.72 -5.92 -2.78
CA GLN A 168 27.71 -6.11 -3.87
C GLN A 168 28.22 -4.78 -4.46
N ASN A 169 27.35 -3.75 -4.56
CA ASN A 169 27.76 -2.43 -5.03
C ASN A 169 28.67 -1.67 -4.03
N PHE A 170 28.67 -2.06 -2.76
CA PHE A 170 29.60 -1.53 -1.75
C PHE A 170 30.99 -2.17 -1.88
N PHE A 171 31.05 -3.48 -2.15
CA PHE A 171 32.32 -4.20 -2.35
C PHE A 171 33.04 -3.80 -3.66
N SER A 172 32.32 -3.60 -4.76
CA SER A 172 32.92 -3.20 -6.04
C SER A 172 33.41 -1.74 -6.08
N GLY A 173 32.89 -0.87 -5.21
CA GLY A 173 33.41 0.49 -5.02
C GLY A 173 34.70 0.55 -4.19
N GLN A 174 35.00 -0.49 -3.41
CA GLN A 174 36.20 -0.55 -2.58
C GLN A 174 37.40 -1.13 -3.34
N GLU A 175 37.20 -2.13 -4.21
CA GLU A 175 38.28 -2.68 -5.05
C GLU A 175 38.84 -1.68 -6.07
N THR A 176 38.07 -0.68 -6.49
CA THR A 176 38.54 0.36 -7.42
C THR A 176 39.36 1.47 -6.73
N SER A 177 39.25 1.58 -5.39
CA SER A 177 40.02 2.55 -4.60
C SER A 177 41.41 2.01 -4.24
N ASP A 178 41.53 0.73 -3.89
CA ASP A 178 42.82 0.10 -3.53
C ASP A 178 43.78 -0.05 -4.73
N VAL A 179 43.28 -0.21 -5.95
CA VAL A 179 44.13 -0.34 -7.15
C VAL A 179 44.74 1.02 -7.58
N THR A 180 44.12 2.14 -7.17
CA THR A 180 44.61 3.48 -7.55
C THR A 180 45.68 4.01 -6.60
N GLU A 181 45.75 3.51 -5.36
CA GLU A 181 46.78 3.90 -4.38
C GLU A 181 48.09 3.09 -4.47
N ALA A 182 48.08 1.95 -5.17
CA ALA A 182 49.28 1.12 -5.35
C ALA A 182 50.18 1.55 -6.53
N ASN A 183 49.83 2.63 -7.24
CA ASN A 183 50.52 3.06 -8.47
C ASN A 183 50.93 4.54 -8.46
N ASN A 184 51.07 5.16 -7.29
CA ASN A 184 51.68 6.48 -7.08
C ASN A 184 52.79 6.43 -6.03
#